data_AF-K0R298-F1
#
_entry.id   AF-K0R298-F1
#
_cell.length_a   1.000
_cell.length_b   1.000
_cell.length_c   1.000
_cell.angle_alpha   90.00
_cell.angle_beta   90.00
_cell.angle_gamma   90.00
#
_symmetry.space_group_name_H-M   'P 1'
#
loop_
_entity.id
_entity.type
_entity.pdbx_description
1 polymer ?
#
loop_
_entity_poly.entity_id
_entity_poly.type
_entity_poly.pdbx_seq_one_letter_code
_entity_poly.pdbx_strand_id
1 'polypeptide(L)'
;MATQLGGPRGGSYESVAVDNSNPGKPVFFVTEDAEDGELRRFEAAHGNGWDALHDEGTTTYLQMFRDGTFAWTDSERIGEQSAKQNYPGLEGIQYLDGKLYFMAKYNYHLFILDLKEMTYTVEKTGLKFYGEGNFDSQPDQNLFGPSRRWMYLTEDGGSTPGVYARHCCESETYYTVFQGTPRVVGRRDSWV
;
A
#
# COMPACT_ATOMS: atom_id res chain seq x y z
N MET A 1 9.73 -18.96 16.18
CA MET A 1 10.74 -18.15 15.47
C MET A 1 10.06 -16.89 14.97
N ALA A 2 10.80 -15.78 14.84
CA ALA A 2 10.28 -14.56 14.21
C ALA A 2 10.47 -14.62 12.69
N THR A 3 9.74 -13.80 11.94
CA THR A 3 9.76 -13.79 10.46
C THR A 3 11.10 -13.25 9.93
N GLN A 4 11.68 -13.88 8.89
CA GLN A 4 12.95 -13.42 8.30
C GLN A 4 12.83 -12.03 7.64
N LEU A 5 11.66 -11.71 7.07
CA LEU A 5 11.32 -10.39 6.52
C LEU A 5 11.57 -9.24 7.50
N GLY A 6 11.43 -9.52 8.81
CA GLY A 6 11.68 -8.58 9.91
C GLY A 6 13.12 -8.08 9.98
N GLY A 7 14.07 -8.85 9.45
CA GLY A 7 15.49 -8.67 9.75
C GLY A 7 15.78 -8.64 11.25
N PRO A 8 17.00 -8.24 11.66
CA PRO A 8 17.37 -8.13 13.07
C PRO A 8 16.80 -6.88 13.76
N ARG A 9 16.30 -5.89 13.00
CA ARG A 9 15.85 -4.59 13.52
C ARG A 9 14.32 -4.46 13.56
N GLY A 10 13.59 -5.37 12.93
CA GLY A 10 12.17 -5.16 12.65
C GLY A 10 11.97 -4.03 11.64
N GLY A 11 10.78 -3.45 11.65
CA GLY A 11 10.37 -2.31 10.85
C GLY A 11 9.05 -1.75 11.36
N SER A 12 8.66 -0.59 10.85
CA SER A 12 7.34 0.02 11.13
C SER A 12 6.27 -0.61 10.24
N TYR A 13 6.15 -1.94 10.28
CA TYR A 13 5.32 -2.69 9.35
C TYR A 13 3.85 -2.32 9.44
N GLU A 14 3.29 -1.92 8.30
CA GLU A 14 1.93 -1.39 8.23
C GLU A 14 0.97 -2.37 7.57
N SER A 15 1.31 -2.86 6.37
CA SER A 15 0.41 -3.71 5.59
C SER A 15 1.16 -4.79 4.81
N VAL A 16 0.44 -5.84 4.41
CA VAL A 16 1.00 -6.99 3.69
C VAL A 16 0.15 -7.36 2.48
N ALA A 17 0.83 -7.61 1.36
CA ALA A 17 0.26 -8.25 0.18
C ALA A 17 1.01 -9.55 -0.13
N VAL A 18 0.32 -10.52 -0.72
CA VAL A 18 0.90 -11.83 -1.04
C VAL A 18 0.56 -12.20 -2.48
N ASP A 19 1.58 -12.43 -3.30
CA ASP A 19 1.44 -13.23 -4.50
C ASP A 19 1.49 -14.71 -4.09
N ASN A 20 0.32 -15.35 -4.13
CA ASN A 20 0.17 -16.77 -3.84
C ASN A 20 -0.20 -17.58 -5.09
N SER A 21 0.17 -17.10 -6.28
CA SER A 21 -0.03 -17.82 -7.55
C SER A 21 0.72 -19.16 -7.59
N ASN A 22 1.84 -19.26 -6.85
CA ASN A 22 2.51 -20.50 -6.52
C ASN A 22 2.47 -20.76 -5.00
N PRO A 23 1.52 -21.56 -4.50
CA PRO A 23 1.37 -21.79 -3.06
C PRO A 23 2.55 -22.44 -2.35
N GLY A 24 3.47 -23.08 -3.07
CA GLY A 24 4.68 -23.67 -2.49
C GLY A 24 5.88 -22.71 -2.42
N LYS A 25 5.75 -21.52 -3.02
CA LYS A 25 6.75 -20.45 -3.05
C LYS A 25 6.05 -19.08 -3.09
N PRO A 26 5.25 -18.73 -2.07
CA PRO A 26 4.59 -17.44 -2.02
C PRO A 26 5.61 -16.29 -1.98
N VAL A 27 5.22 -15.15 -2.53
CA VAL A 27 5.98 -13.90 -2.45
C VAL A 27 5.20 -12.90 -1.61
N PHE A 28 5.83 -12.41 -0.54
CA PHE A 28 5.25 -11.45 0.38
C PHE A 28 5.80 -10.07 0.11
N PHE A 29 4.94 -9.06 0.23
CA PHE A 29 5.30 -7.66 0.12
C PHE A 29 4.81 -6.93 1.36
N VAL A 30 5.69 -6.17 2.00
CA VAL A 30 5.35 -5.45 3.23
C VAL A 30 5.78 -4.00 3.14
N THR A 31 4.88 -3.13 3.57
CA THR A 31 5.07 -1.68 3.65
C THR A 31 5.56 -1.26 5.04
N GLU A 32 6.20 -0.10 5.11
CA GLU A 32 6.62 0.50 6.38
C GLU A 32 6.17 1.97 6.47
N ASP A 33 5.39 2.29 7.52
CA ASP A 33 4.98 3.66 7.82
C ASP A 33 6.14 4.44 8.45
N ALA A 34 7.08 4.81 7.58
CA ALA A 34 8.19 5.70 7.86
C ALA A 34 8.52 6.52 6.61
N GLU A 35 9.14 7.69 6.79
CA GLU A 35 9.52 8.57 5.66
C GLU A 35 10.44 7.86 4.66
N ASP A 36 11.34 7.02 5.16
CA ASP A 36 12.29 6.19 4.40
C ASP A 36 11.95 4.70 4.46
N GLY A 37 10.75 4.33 4.95
CA GLY A 37 10.29 2.95 5.03
C GLY A 37 10.14 2.32 3.65
N GLU A 38 11.02 1.37 3.33
CA GLU A 38 11.08 0.75 2.01
C GLU A 38 10.06 -0.37 1.81
N LEU A 39 9.62 -0.56 0.56
CA LEU A 39 8.81 -1.72 0.23
C LEU A 39 9.72 -2.96 0.21
N ARG A 40 9.46 -3.88 1.13
CA ARG A 40 10.17 -5.17 1.20
C ARG A 40 9.43 -6.21 0.39
N ARG A 41 10.20 -7.04 -0.33
CA ARG A 41 9.73 -8.26 -0.98
C ARG A 41 10.48 -9.45 -0.41
N PHE A 42 9.76 -10.47 0.03
CA PHE A 42 10.33 -11.75 0.45
C PHE A 42 9.81 -12.88 -0.41
N GLU A 43 10.73 -13.56 -1.08
CA GLU A 43 10.46 -14.75 -1.88
C GLU A 43 10.79 -15.98 -1.04
N ALA A 44 9.77 -16.73 -0.64
CA ALA A 44 9.97 -17.97 0.14
C ALA A 44 10.70 -19.01 -0.72
N ALA A 45 11.75 -19.65 -0.17
CA ALA A 45 12.45 -20.71 -0.88
C ALA A 45 11.58 -21.96 -1.04
N HIS A 46 10.75 -22.23 -0.04
CA HIS A 46 9.80 -23.34 0.06
C HIS A 46 8.74 -23.05 1.13
N GLY A 47 7.72 -23.90 1.20
CA GLY A 47 6.70 -23.85 2.26
C GLY A 47 5.45 -23.08 1.86
N ASN A 48 4.51 -22.98 2.81
CA ASN A 48 3.27 -22.24 2.67
C ASN A 48 2.83 -21.67 4.02
N GLY A 49 1.88 -20.73 3.98
CA GLY A 49 1.26 -20.19 5.19
C GLY A 49 2.28 -19.59 6.17
N TRP A 50 2.17 -19.96 7.44
CA TRP A 50 3.06 -19.50 8.52
C TRP A 50 4.51 -19.86 8.23
N ASP A 51 4.79 -21.11 7.88
CA ASP A 51 6.16 -21.63 7.75
C ASP A 51 6.94 -20.92 6.63
N ALA A 52 6.27 -20.53 5.54
CA ALA A 52 6.90 -19.81 4.43
C ALA A 52 7.62 -18.52 4.86
N LEU A 53 7.18 -17.85 5.93
CA LEU A 53 7.78 -16.61 6.44
C LEU A 53 8.85 -16.86 7.53
N HIS A 54 8.93 -18.07 8.04
CA HIS A 54 9.81 -18.45 9.16
C HIS A 54 10.94 -19.38 8.76
N ASP A 55 10.91 -19.90 7.53
CA ASP A 55 11.97 -20.69 6.91
C ASP A 55 12.87 -19.82 5.99
N GLU A 56 13.65 -20.46 5.13
CA GLU A 56 14.57 -19.80 4.20
C GLU A 56 13.84 -19.02 3.10
N GLY A 57 14.41 -17.87 2.72
CA GLY A 57 13.97 -17.11 1.55
C GLY A 57 14.90 -15.95 1.24
N THR A 58 14.50 -15.13 0.28
CA THR A 58 15.29 -13.98 -0.18
C THR A 58 14.50 -12.70 0.04
N THR A 59 15.06 -11.79 0.84
CA THR A 59 14.54 -10.41 0.98
C THR A 59 15.21 -9.50 -0.04
N THR A 60 14.39 -8.69 -0.72
CA THR A 60 14.82 -7.62 -1.62
C THR A 60 13.95 -6.38 -1.40
N TYR A 61 14.40 -5.24 -1.90
CA TYR A 61 13.81 -3.93 -1.64
C TYR A 61 13.49 -3.21 -2.95
N LEU A 62 12.40 -2.45 -2.99
CA LEU A 62 11.99 -1.75 -4.20
C LEU A 62 12.94 -0.59 -4.54
N GLN A 63 13.45 -0.58 -5.76
CA GLN A 63 14.17 0.55 -6.33
C GLN A 63 13.42 1.06 -7.57
N MET A 64 12.91 2.29 -7.50
CA MET A 64 12.24 2.95 -8.61
C MET A 64 13.19 3.84 -9.41
N PHE A 65 12.99 3.89 -10.72
CA PHE A 65 13.74 4.70 -11.66
C PHE A 65 12.85 5.73 -12.34
N ARG A 66 13.41 6.90 -12.66
CA ARG A 66 12.65 8.04 -13.22
C ARG A 66 12.06 7.79 -14.60
N ASP A 67 12.47 6.73 -15.28
CA ASP A 67 11.98 6.34 -16.60
C ASP A 67 10.69 5.50 -16.55
N GLY A 68 10.09 5.32 -15.37
CA GLY A 68 8.86 4.54 -15.19
C GLY A 68 9.11 3.04 -14.98
N THR A 69 10.37 2.63 -14.76
CA THR A 69 10.75 1.25 -14.46
C THR A 69 11.13 1.07 -12.98
N PHE A 70 11.18 -0.18 -12.52
CA PHE A 70 11.69 -0.50 -11.19
C PHE A 70 12.49 -1.80 -11.19
N ALA A 71 13.24 -2.02 -10.12
CA ALA A 71 13.96 -3.26 -9.84
C ALA A 71 13.86 -3.63 -8.36
N TRP A 72 14.23 -4.87 -8.07
CA TRP A 72 14.40 -5.37 -6.71
C TRP A 72 15.90 -5.45 -6.39
N THR A 73 16.35 -4.69 -5.40
CA THR A 73 17.74 -4.68 -4.94
C THR A 73 17.90 -5.50 -3.66
N ASP A 74 19.08 -6.07 -3.44
CA ASP A 74 19.46 -6.71 -2.16
C ASP A 74 19.93 -5.70 -1.11
N SER A 75 20.06 -4.42 -1.47
CA SER A 75 20.53 -3.37 -0.58
C SER A 75 19.36 -2.61 0.07
N GLU A 76 19.14 -2.86 1.38
CA GLU A 76 18.15 -2.15 2.21
C GLU A 76 18.32 -0.63 2.07
N ARG A 77 19.58 -0.14 2.17
CA ARG A 77 19.91 1.28 1.99
C ARG A 77 19.48 1.88 0.65
N ILE A 78 19.55 1.11 -0.45
CA ILE A 78 19.08 1.60 -1.76
C ILE A 78 17.54 1.64 -1.79
N GLY A 79 16.89 0.66 -1.15
CA GLY A 79 15.45 0.66 -0.90
C GLY A 79 15.00 1.90 -0.12
N GLU A 80 15.58 2.12 1.06
CA GLU A 80 15.30 3.27 1.94
C GLU A 80 15.45 4.61 1.17
N GLN A 81 16.54 4.74 0.39
CA GLN A 81 16.77 5.91 -0.45
C GLN A 81 15.73 6.08 -1.55
N SER A 82 15.30 4.98 -2.15
CA SER A 82 14.24 5.00 -3.17
C SER A 82 12.90 5.39 -2.57
N ALA A 83 12.56 4.87 -1.39
CA ALA A 83 11.34 5.19 -0.66
C ALA A 83 11.25 6.67 -0.33
N LYS A 84 12.26 7.20 0.36
CA LYS A 84 12.34 8.61 0.73
C LYS A 84 12.18 9.55 -0.47
N GLN A 85 12.69 9.16 -1.62
CA GLN A 85 12.66 9.99 -2.83
C GLN A 85 11.37 9.88 -3.63
N ASN A 86 10.75 8.70 -3.68
CA ASN A 86 9.70 8.41 -4.66
C ASN A 86 8.34 8.11 -4.00
N TYR A 87 8.31 7.39 -2.88
CA TYR A 87 7.09 6.86 -2.26
C TYR A 87 7.13 6.91 -0.71
N PRO A 88 7.40 8.07 -0.09
CA PRO A 88 7.61 8.15 1.35
C PRO A 88 6.31 7.93 2.15
N GLY A 89 6.42 7.21 3.28
CA GLY A 89 5.28 6.85 4.15
C GLY A 89 4.39 5.80 3.49
N LEU A 90 4.89 4.57 3.34
CA LEU A 90 4.12 3.50 2.71
C LEU A 90 3.05 2.95 3.65
N GLU A 91 1.83 2.84 3.13
CA GLU A 91 0.66 2.45 3.93
C GLU A 91 0.03 1.15 3.38
N GLY A 92 -1.25 1.17 3.02
CA GLY A 92 -1.92 0.02 2.44
C GLY A 92 -1.24 -0.50 1.17
N ILE A 93 -1.16 -1.83 1.05
CA ILE A 93 -0.73 -2.53 -0.15
C ILE A 93 -1.68 -3.68 -0.50
N GLN A 94 -1.90 -3.91 -1.80
CA GLN A 94 -2.68 -5.03 -2.31
C GLN A 94 -2.01 -5.67 -3.53
N TYR A 95 -2.09 -6.99 -3.63
CA TYR A 95 -1.71 -7.75 -4.82
C TYR A 95 -2.96 -8.13 -5.61
N LEU A 96 -2.96 -7.86 -6.91
CA LEU A 96 -4.01 -8.31 -7.82
C LEU A 96 -3.44 -8.55 -9.22
N ASP A 97 -3.61 -9.78 -9.72
CA ASP A 97 -3.32 -10.18 -11.10
C ASP A 97 -1.95 -9.72 -11.62
N GLY A 98 -0.89 -10.00 -10.86
CA GLY A 98 0.50 -9.66 -11.20
C GLY A 98 0.87 -8.20 -10.98
N LYS A 99 0.02 -7.43 -10.29
CA LYS A 99 0.27 -6.02 -9.95
C LYS A 99 0.23 -5.78 -8.45
N LEU A 100 1.07 -4.86 -7.99
CA LEU A 100 1.00 -4.31 -6.64
C LEU A 100 0.42 -2.91 -6.68
N TYR A 101 -0.50 -2.65 -5.76
CA TYR A 101 -1.17 -1.38 -5.57
C TYR A 101 -0.84 -0.90 -4.17
N PHE A 102 -0.06 0.16 -4.01
CA PHE A 102 0.28 0.67 -2.68
C PHE A 102 0.11 2.19 -2.55
N MET A 103 -0.19 2.61 -1.34
CA MET A 103 -0.38 4.01 -0.98
C MET A 103 0.91 4.61 -0.44
N ALA A 104 1.20 5.85 -0.84
CA ALA A 104 2.24 6.68 -0.24
C ALA A 104 1.61 7.94 0.39
N LYS A 105 1.63 7.98 1.72
CA LYS A 105 0.93 8.95 2.57
C LYS A 105 1.38 10.37 2.29
N TYR A 106 2.69 10.61 2.23
CA TYR A 106 3.22 11.97 2.24
C TYR A 106 3.15 12.70 0.89
N ASN A 107 3.06 11.96 -0.22
CA ASN A 107 2.93 12.54 -1.56
C ASN A 107 1.54 12.34 -2.20
N TYR A 108 0.60 11.73 -1.48
CA TYR A 108 -0.80 11.54 -1.93
C TYR A 108 -0.90 10.73 -3.22
N HIS A 109 -0.13 9.65 -3.31
CA HIS A 109 -0.06 8.82 -4.51
C HIS A 109 -0.52 7.38 -4.26
N LEU A 110 -1.24 6.85 -5.25
CA LEU A 110 -1.39 5.41 -5.46
C LEU A 110 -0.36 4.99 -6.52
N PHE A 111 0.51 4.06 -6.15
CA PHE A 111 1.44 3.43 -7.08
C PHE A 111 0.88 2.10 -7.57
N ILE A 112 1.08 1.82 -8.86
CA ILE A 112 0.69 0.56 -9.47
C ILE A 112 1.92 -0.02 -10.17
N LEU A 113 2.49 -1.09 -9.60
CA LEU A 113 3.63 -1.80 -10.18
C LEU A 113 3.14 -2.98 -10.99
N ASP A 114 3.58 -3.08 -12.24
CA ASP A 114 3.44 -4.28 -13.06
C ASP A 114 4.65 -5.19 -12.83
N LEU A 115 4.46 -6.31 -12.12
CA LEU A 115 5.54 -7.23 -11.77
C LEU A 115 6.06 -8.04 -12.96
N LYS A 116 5.33 -8.09 -14.06
CA LYS A 116 5.74 -8.78 -15.29
C LYS A 116 6.56 -7.88 -16.17
N GLU A 117 6.09 -6.65 -16.38
CA GLU A 117 6.75 -5.69 -17.26
C GLU A 117 7.85 -4.88 -16.54
N MET A 118 7.93 -4.98 -15.20
CA MET A 118 8.86 -4.22 -14.36
C MET A 118 8.73 -2.70 -14.55
N THR A 119 7.50 -2.25 -14.76
CA THR A 119 7.12 -0.84 -14.94
C THR A 119 6.12 -0.42 -13.89
N TYR A 120 6.00 0.89 -13.66
CA TYR A 120 5.01 1.42 -12.75
C TYR A 120 4.25 2.60 -13.33
N THR A 121 3.05 2.81 -12.82
CA THR A 121 2.31 4.06 -12.98
C THR A 121 2.03 4.68 -11.62
N VAL A 122 1.78 5.98 -11.62
CA VAL A 122 1.50 6.78 -10.42
C VAL A 122 0.24 7.59 -10.66
N GLU A 123 -0.69 7.51 -9.72
CA GLU A 123 -1.93 8.27 -9.74
C GLU A 123 -1.96 9.17 -8.50
N LYS A 124 -2.27 10.45 -8.70
CA LYS A 124 -2.55 11.35 -7.58
C LYS A 124 -3.95 11.07 -7.04
N THR A 125 -4.02 10.69 -5.76
CA THR A 125 -5.28 10.33 -5.12
C THR A 125 -6.25 11.51 -5.10
N GLY A 126 -7.52 11.22 -5.34
CA GLY A 126 -8.59 12.22 -5.22
C GLY A 126 -8.59 13.33 -6.27
N LEU A 127 -7.76 13.24 -7.32
CA LEU A 127 -7.69 14.31 -8.33
C LEU A 127 -8.98 14.44 -9.15
N LYS A 128 -9.68 13.33 -9.41
CA LYS A 128 -10.94 13.31 -10.15
C LYS A 128 -12.03 12.65 -9.31
N PHE A 129 -12.98 13.45 -8.86
CA PHE A 129 -14.13 13.02 -8.09
C PHE A 129 -15.43 13.02 -8.91
N TYR A 130 -16.27 12.03 -8.64
CA TYR A 130 -17.68 12.06 -8.99
C TYR A 130 -18.52 12.22 -7.72
N GLY A 131 -19.28 13.30 -7.64
CA GLY A 131 -20.11 13.64 -6.49
C GLY A 131 -19.45 14.66 -5.54
N GLU A 132 -19.85 14.62 -4.27
CA GLU A 132 -19.35 15.47 -3.19
C GLU A 132 -18.22 14.78 -2.40
N GLY A 133 -17.48 15.55 -1.60
CA GLY A 133 -16.37 15.08 -0.77
C GLY A 133 -14.99 15.35 -1.36
N ASN A 134 -13.94 15.01 -0.61
CA ASN A 134 -12.56 15.27 -0.98
C ASN A 134 -11.59 14.30 -0.30
N PHE A 135 -10.67 13.69 -1.06
CA PHE A 135 -9.67 12.72 -0.59
C PHE A 135 -8.27 13.34 -0.63
N ASP A 136 -7.97 14.15 0.39
CA ASP A 136 -6.77 14.98 0.52
C ASP A 136 -6.20 15.02 1.95
N SER A 137 -6.68 14.15 2.84
CA SER A 137 -6.35 14.08 4.25
C SER A 137 -5.50 12.85 4.56
N GLN A 138 -4.41 12.70 3.80
CA GLN A 138 -3.40 11.64 3.89
C GLN A 138 -3.95 10.24 3.58
N PRO A 139 -3.71 9.70 2.37
CA PRO A 139 -4.15 8.35 2.06
C PRO A 139 -3.44 7.33 2.93
N ASP A 140 -4.17 6.28 3.26
CA ASP A 140 -3.74 5.25 4.21
C ASP A 140 -3.97 3.85 3.59
N GLN A 141 -5.05 3.16 3.90
CA GLN A 141 -5.27 1.80 3.42
C GLN A 141 -5.92 1.76 2.04
N ASN A 142 -5.68 0.67 1.32
CA ASN A 142 -6.41 0.28 0.12
C ASN A 142 -6.85 -1.19 0.18
N LEU A 143 -8.03 -1.49 -0.37
CA LEU A 143 -8.57 -2.85 -0.38
C LEU A 143 -9.41 -3.08 -1.64
N PHE A 144 -9.15 -4.17 -2.36
CA PHE A 144 -10.08 -4.60 -3.42
C PHE A 144 -11.31 -5.28 -2.81
N GLY A 145 -12.49 -4.80 -3.19
CA GLY A 145 -13.74 -5.46 -2.82
C GLY A 145 -13.88 -6.87 -3.43
N PRO A 146 -14.86 -7.67 -2.99
CA PRO A 146 -15.01 -9.06 -3.41
C PRO A 146 -15.11 -9.27 -4.94
N SER A 147 -15.75 -8.33 -5.65
CA SER A 147 -15.86 -8.38 -7.11
C SER A 147 -14.60 -7.92 -7.84
N ARG A 148 -13.61 -7.39 -7.10
CA ARG A 148 -12.38 -6.74 -7.60
C ARG A 148 -12.62 -5.54 -8.52
N ARG A 149 -13.89 -5.13 -8.71
CA ARG A 149 -14.26 -3.96 -9.52
C ARG A 149 -14.04 -2.64 -8.78
N TRP A 150 -13.95 -2.68 -7.46
CA TRP A 150 -13.79 -1.50 -6.62
C TRP A 150 -12.57 -1.67 -5.74
N MET A 151 -11.76 -0.62 -5.69
CA MET A 151 -10.77 -0.41 -4.65
C MET A 151 -11.36 0.59 -3.65
N TYR A 152 -11.44 0.21 -2.39
CA TYR A 152 -11.81 1.09 -1.29
C TYR A 152 -10.55 1.66 -0.67
N LEU A 153 -10.60 2.94 -0.29
CA LEU A 153 -9.47 3.69 0.25
C LEU A 153 -9.85 4.42 1.53
N THR A 154 -8.92 4.54 2.48
CA THR A 154 -9.09 5.29 3.73
C THR A 154 -8.12 6.46 3.82
N GLU A 155 -8.40 7.35 4.79
CA GLU A 155 -7.53 8.45 5.20
C GLU A 155 -7.14 8.32 6.67
N ASP A 156 -5.91 8.68 6.99
CA ASP A 156 -5.36 8.73 8.36
C ASP A 156 -4.90 10.15 8.71
N GLY A 157 -5.72 11.15 8.38
CA GLY A 157 -5.39 12.53 8.62
C GLY A 157 -6.57 13.49 8.54
N GLY A 158 -6.25 14.78 8.65
CA GLY A 158 -7.21 15.87 8.48
C GLY A 158 -8.32 15.94 9.54
N SER A 159 -9.26 16.87 9.32
CA SER A 159 -10.40 17.08 10.24
C SER A 159 -11.67 16.33 9.83
N THR A 160 -11.64 15.72 8.65
CA THR A 160 -12.79 15.09 7.97
C THR A 160 -12.35 13.83 7.21
N PRO A 161 -11.70 12.86 7.88
CA PRO A 161 -11.28 11.62 7.21
C PRO A 161 -12.50 10.88 6.66
N GLY A 162 -12.30 10.21 5.53
CA GLY A 162 -13.37 9.49 4.84
C GLY A 162 -12.97 8.10 4.37
N VAL A 163 -13.95 7.44 3.76
CA VAL A 163 -13.76 6.24 2.97
C VAL A 163 -14.22 6.53 1.55
N TYR A 164 -13.36 6.18 0.60
CA TYR A 164 -13.55 6.45 -0.80
C TYR A 164 -13.53 5.13 -1.58
N ALA A 165 -14.06 5.18 -2.79
CA ALA A 165 -14.00 4.07 -3.72
C ALA A 165 -13.45 4.56 -5.06
N ARG A 166 -12.69 3.70 -5.74
CA ARG A 166 -12.21 3.89 -7.11
C ARG A 166 -12.60 2.66 -7.90
N HIS A 167 -13.15 2.85 -9.10
CA HIS A 167 -13.36 1.70 -9.99
C HIS A 167 -12.00 1.15 -10.39
N CYS A 168 -11.73 -0.11 -10.06
CA CYS A 168 -10.46 -0.75 -10.38
C CYS A 168 -10.21 -0.66 -11.88
N CYS A 169 -8.99 -0.27 -12.22
CA CYS A 169 -8.30 -0.70 -13.42
C CYS A 169 -8.84 -0.15 -14.75
N GLU A 170 -9.92 0.63 -14.72
CA GLU A 170 -10.53 1.27 -15.90
C GLU A 170 -10.60 2.80 -15.80
N SER A 171 -10.57 3.38 -14.59
CA SER A 171 -10.65 4.85 -14.43
C SER A 171 -9.94 5.37 -13.19
N GLU A 172 -9.35 6.55 -13.29
CA GLU A 172 -8.83 7.35 -12.17
C GLU A 172 -9.94 8.15 -11.46
N THR A 173 -11.18 7.65 -11.48
CA THR A 173 -12.33 8.36 -10.91
C THR A 173 -12.66 7.82 -9.52
N TYR A 174 -12.67 8.73 -8.55
CA TYR A 174 -12.96 8.47 -7.16
C TYR A 174 -14.40 8.85 -6.80
N TYR A 175 -14.95 8.15 -5.82
CA TYR A 175 -16.29 8.30 -5.29
C TYR A 175 -16.20 8.37 -3.78
N THR A 176 -16.90 9.30 -3.16
CA THR A 176 -17.02 9.34 -1.70
C THR A 176 -18.04 8.31 -1.25
N VAL A 177 -17.62 7.35 -0.42
CA VAL A 177 -18.54 6.41 0.23
C VAL A 177 -19.13 7.09 1.46
N PHE A 178 -18.27 7.62 2.32
CA PHE A 178 -18.65 8.57 3.36
C PHE A 178 -17.45 9.45 3.73
N GLN A 179 -17.73 10.62 4.29
CA GLN A 179 -16.72 11.51 4.83
C GLN A 179 -17.19 12.05 6.19
N GLY A 180 -16.31 12.05 7.18
CA GLY A 180 -16.64 12.59 8.50
C GLY A 180 -16.87 14.10 8.43
N THR A 181 -17.84 14.61 9.19
CA THR A 181 -17.95 16.05 9.46
C THR A 181 -17.08 16.41 10.67
N PRO A 182 -16.53 17.64 10.75
CA PRO A 182 -15.84 18.07 11.96
C PRO A 182 -16.75 17.88 13.17
N ARG A 183 -16.23 17.35 14.27
CA ARG A 183 -17.01 17.25 15.52
C ARG A 183 -17.56 18.62 15.86
N VAL A 184 -18.87 18.79 15.79
CA VAL A 184 -19.54 19.91 16.44
C VAL A 184 -19.41 19.66 17.94
N VAL A 185 -18.48 20.34 18.60
CA VAL A 185 -18.40 20.35 20.07
C VAL A 185 -19.59 21.17 20.57
N GLY A 186 -20.76 20.54 20.64
CA GLY A 186 -22.02 21.19 21.00
C GLY A 186 -23.09 20.19 21.41
N ARG A 187 -23.24 20.03 22.72
CA ARG A 187 -24.21 19.23 23.51
C ARG A 187 -24.10 17.70 23.40
N ARG A 188 -23.69 17.11 24.54
CA ARG A 188 -24.08 15.75 24.92
C ARG A 188 -25.60 15.77 25.11
N ASP A 189 -26.35 15.42 24.06
CA ASP A 189 -27.68 14.89 24.29
C ASP A 189 -27.50 13.44 24.71
N SER A 190 -27.63 13.24 26.02
CA SER A 190 -27.71 11.93 26.65
C SER A 190 -28.90 11.17 26.06
N TRP A 191 -28.62 10.15 25.26
CA TRP A 191 -29.62 9.14 24.95
C TRP A 191 -29.67 8.17 26.12
N VAL A 192 -30.78 8.28 26.86
CA VAL A 192 -31.30 7.27 27.80
C VAL A 192 -31.84 6.10 27.01
#